data_AF-A0A847GHR6-F1
#
_entry.id   AF-A0A847GHR6-F1
#
_cell.length_a   1.000
_cell.length_b   1.000
_cell.length_c   1.000
_cell.angle_alpha   90.00
_cell.angle_beta   90.00
_cell.angle_gamma   90.00
#
_symmetry.space_group_name_H-M   'P 1'
#
loop_
_entity.id
_entity.type
_entity.pdbx_description
1 polymer ?
#
loop_
_entity_poly.entity_id
_entity_poly.type
_entity_poly.pdbx_seq_one_letter_code
_entity_poly.pdbx_strand_id
1 'polypeptide(L)'
;MMVIGVDFDNTIVCYDRLFYDLAVERLLIPVSVPADKESVRDHLRRQGREDDWTELQGLAYGLRIGGAEPFPGVGEFFEECGRRGLPVYVISHKTRLPVRGPQVDLHEAARGWLERHGFHDRAGIGLPPQRVFFAETKPAKRAQIGQLQCTHYIDDLPEFLLESGFPAGVERVLFDPWDRHAGRVPFRRVTSWDAARRCLLPGCSS
;
A
#
# COMPACT_ATOMS: atom_id res chain seq x y z
N MET A 1 -12.28 8.76 19.50
CA MET A 1 -10.85 9.01 19.23
C MET A 1 -10.55 8.45 17.85
N MET A 2 -9.81 9.17 17.01
CA MET A 2 -9.48 8.71 15.66
C MET A 2 -8.40 7.64 15.72
N VAL A 3 -8.65 6.51 15.08
CA VAL A 3 -7.71 5.40 14.86
C VAL A 3 -7.62 5.15 13.35
N ILE A 4 -6.41 5.18 12.80
CA ILE A 4 -6.18 5.13 11.35
C ILE A 4 -5.47 3.82 11.01
N GLY A 5 -6.06 3.02 10.14
CA GLY A 5 -5.38 1.92 9.47
C GLY A 5 -4.97 2.31 8.04
N VAL A 6 -3.83 1.82 7.60
CA VAL A 6 -3.25 2.13 6.29
C VAL A 6 -2.76 0.84 5.63
N ASP A 7 -3.17 0.61 4.38
CA ASP A 7 -2.61 -0.49 3.58
C ASP A 7 -1.14 -0.24 3.20
N PHE A 8 -0.43 -1.29 2.81
CA PHE A 8 0.98 -1.21 2.49
C PHE A 8 1.24 -1.12 0.97
N ASP A 9 0.76 -2.08 0.19
CA ASP A 9 1.21 -2.29 -1.19
C ASP A 9 0.44 -1.39 -2.19
N ASN A 10 1.12 -0.43 -2.83
CA ASN A 10 0.53 0.68 -3.62
C ASN A 10 -0.27 1.71 -2.81
N THR A 11 -0.17 1.68 -1.49
CA THR A 11 -0.72 2.73 -0.61
C THR A 11 0.41 3.47 0.11
N ILE A 12 1.32 2.74 0.76
CA ILE A 12 2.57 3.28 1.32
C ILE A 12 3.70 3.15 0.30
N VAL A 13 3.89 1.94 -0.25
CA VAL A 13 4.96 1.64 -1.21
C VAL A 13 4.48 1.92 -2.63
N CYS A 14 5.21 2.72 -3.40
CA CYS A 14 4.98 2.94 -4.81
C CYS A 14 5.78 1.93 -5.64
N TYR A 15 5.08 0.99 -6.27
CA TYR A 15 5.68 -0.09 -7.06
C TYR A 15 5.84 0.22 -8.55
N ASP A 16 5.31 1.35 -9.03
CA ASP A 16 5.25 1.68 -10.45
C ASP A 16 6.59 1.51 -11.17
N ARG A 17 7.60 2.24 -10.68
CA ARG A 17 8.92 2.23 -11.29
C ARG A 17 9.59 0.87 -11.18
N LEU A 18 9.48 0.20 -10.02
CA LEU A 18 10.09 -1.10 -9.79
C LEU A 18 9.53 -2.16 -10.74
N PHE A 19 8.21 -2.21 -10.94
CA PHE A 19 7.60 -3.17 -11.88
C PHE A 19 8.02 -2.91 -13.31
N TYR A 20 8.08 -1.63 -13.72
CA TYR A 20 8.59 -1.26 -15.04
C TYR A 20 10.04 -1.70 -15.23
N ASP A 21 10.93 -1.35 -14.31
CA ASP A 21 12.35 -1.66 -14.42
C ASP A 21 12.59 -3.18 -14.47
N LEU A 22 11.90 -3.97 -13.62
CA LEU A 22 12.00 -5.43 -13.65
C LEU A 22 11.48 -6.05 -14.95
N ALA A 23 10.40 -5.49 -15.51
CA ALA A 23 9.82 -5.99 -16.75
C ALA A 23 10.69 -5.66 -17.96
N VAL A 24 11.32 -4.48 -17.99
CA VAL A 24 12.30 -4.11 -19.02
C VAL A 24 13.60 -4.91 -18.88
N GLU A 25 14.13 -5.04 -17.66
CA GLU A 25 15.33 -5.83 -17.32
C GLU A 25 15.21 -7.27 -17.84
N ARG A 26 14.00 -7.84 -17.75
CA ARG A 26 13.69 -9.21 -18.20
C ARG A 26 13.18 -9.31 -19.64
N LEU A 27 13.20 -8.21 -20.41
CA LEU A 27 12.70 -8.15 -21.79
C LEU A 27 11.23 -8.61 -21.93
N LEU A 28 10.42 -8.43 -20.88
CA LEU A 28 9.01 -8.79 -20.86
C LEU A 28 8.13 -7.74 -21.56
N ILE A 29 8.59 -6.48 -21.57
CA ILE A 29 7.92 -5.34 -22.21
C ILE A 29 8.93 -4.48 -23.00
N PRO A 30 8.51 -3.78 -24.06
CA PRO A 30 9.35 -2.76 -24.69
C PRO A 30 9.43 -1.51 -23.83
N VAL A 31 10.53 -0.77 -23.95
CA VAL A 31 10.77 0.48 -23.20
C VAL A 31 9.73 1.58 -23.47
N SER A 32 8.95 1.45 -24.54
CA SER A 32 7.86 2.36 -24.90
C SER A 32 6.59 2.20 -24.07
N VAL A 33 6.45 1.11 -23.30
CA VAL A 33 5.35 0.98 -22.33
C VAL A 33 5.51 2.06 -21.25
N PRO A 34 4.43 2.73 -20.83
CA PRO A 34 4.51 3.69 -19.73
C PRO A 34 5.09 3.05 -18.45
N ALA A 35 5.88 3.83 -17.71
CA ALA A 35 6.62 3.36 -16.53
C ALA A 35 5.75 3.29 -15.27
N ASP A 36 4.63 2.57 -15.35
CA ASP A 36 3.70 2.33 -14.26
C ASP A 36 3.24 0.87 -14.21
N LYS A 37 2.85 0.42 -13.02
CA LYS A 37 2.52 -0.99 -12.74
C LYS A 37 1.32 -1.49 -13.54
N GLU A 38 0.31 -0.65 -13.74
CA GLU A 38 -0.89 -1.03 -14.50
C GLU A 38 -0.57 -1.22 -15.98
N SER A 39 0.19 -0.30 -16.58
CA SER A 39 0.65 -0.41 -17.97
C SER A 39 1.47 -1.68 -18.21
N VAL A 40 2.35 -2.05 -17.27
CA VAL A 40 3.10 -3.33 -17.33
C VAL A 40 2.15 -4.52 -17.27
N ARG A 41 1.26 -4.57 -16.26
CA ARG A 41 0.28 -5.65 -16.08
C ARG A 41 -0.57 -5.83 -17.34
N ASP A 42 -1.13 -4.74 -17.84
CA ASP A 42 -2.07 -4.75 -18.95
C ASP A 42 -1.37 -5.12 -20.27
N HIS A 43 -0.10 -4.77 -20.44
CA HIS A 43 0.71 -5.26 -21.57
C HIS A 43 0.85 -6.79 -21.55
N LEU A 44 1.27 -7.35 -20.42
CA LEU A 44 1.49 -8.80 -20.29
C LEU A 44 0.20 -9.59 -20.42
N ARG A 45 -0.89 -9.11 -19.79
CA ARG A 45 -2.20 -9.75 -19.85
C ARG A 45 -2.79 -9.79 -21.26
N ARG A 46 -2.63 -8.71 -22.03
CA ARG A 46 -3.08 -8.69 -23.44
C ARG A 46 -2.36 -9.71 -24.32
N GLN A 47 -1.20 -10.19 -23.90
CA GLN A 47 -0.42 -11.23 -24.58
C GLN A 47 -0.62 -12.63 -23.96
N GLY A 48 -1.50 -12.78 -22.97
CA GLY A 48 -1.72 -14.06 -22.27
C GLY A 48 -0.58 -14.45 -21.32
N ARG A 49 0.26 -13.50 -20.90
CA ARG A 49 1.47 -13.74 -20.10
C ARG A 49 1.22 -13.56 -18.61
N GLU A 50 0.17 -14.19 -18.08
CA GLU A 50 -0.20 -14.07 -16.65
C GLU A 50 0.86 -14.69 -15.73
N ASP A 51 1.54 -15.74 -16.19
CA ASP A 51 2.65 -16.37 -15.47
C ASP A 51 3.82 -15.39 -15.26
N ASP A 52 4.19 -14.63 -16.28
CA ASP A 52 5.24 -13.61 -16.20
C ASP A 52 4.83 -12.47 -15.26
N TRP A 53 3.55 -12.04 -15.34
CA TRP A 53 3.01 -11.06 -14.41
C TRP A 53 3.03 -11.55 -12.94
N THR A 54 2.72 -12.83 -12.71
CA THR A 54 2.73 -13.43 -11.37
C THR A 54 4.16 -13.58 -10.84
N GLU A 55 5.12 -13.93 -11.69
CA GLU A 55 6.53 -14.00 -11.32
C GLU A 55 7.13 -12.63 -11.00
N LEU A 56 6.79 -11.59 -11.78
CA LEU A 56 7.19 -10.20 -11.49
C LEU A 56 6.73 -9.76 -10.10
N GLN A 57 5.51 -10.13 -9.70
CA GLN A 57 5.01 -9.83 -8.35
C GLN A 57 5.87 -10.50 -7.26
N GLY A 58 6.22 -11.78 -7.42
CA GLY A 58 7.06 -12.47 -6.44
C GLY A 58 8.45 -11.87 -6.29
N LEU A 59 9.01 -11.34 -7.38
CA LEU A 59 10.28 -10.62 -7.37
C LEU A 59 10.15 -9.24 -6.73
N ALA A 60 9.19 -8.43 -7.18
CA ALA A 60 9.00 -7.05 -6.76
C ALA A 60 8.61 -6.94 -5.29
N TYR A 61 7.70 -7.79 -4.80
CA TYR A 61 7.23 -7.76 -3.42
C TYR A 61 8.20 -8.47 -2.45
N GLY A 62 9.13 -9.27 -2.98
CA GLY A 62 10.10 -10.03 -2.21
C GLY A 62 11.50 -9.47 -2.38
N LEU A 63 12.37 -10.21 -3.08
CA LEU A 63 13.81 -9.92 -3.20
C LEU A 63 14.13 -8.50 -3.68
N ARG A 64 13.28 -7.91 -4.52
CA ARG A 64 13.54 -6.63 -5.19
C ARG A 64 12.77 -5.47 -4.58
N ILE A 65 12.03 -5.68 -3.48
CA ILE A 65 11.22 -4.63 -2.83
C ILE A 65 12.06 -3.40 -2.45
N GLY A 66 13.35 -3.58 -2.17
CA GLY A 66 14.27 -2.48 -1.85
C GLY A 66 14.46 -1.45 -2.98
N GLY A 67 14.04 -1.74 -4.21
CA GLY A 67 14.03 -0.77 -5.31
C GLY A 67 12.71 -0.01 -5.49
N ALA A 68 11.73 -0.21 -4.60
CA ALA A 68 10.50 0.58 -4.57
C ALA A 68 10.63 1.73 -3.57
N GLU A 69 10.03 2.87 -3.90
CA GLU A 69 10.05 4.09 -3.10
C GLU A 69 8.73 4.28 -2.35
N PRO A 70 8.71 5.01 -1.22
CA PRO A 70 7.45 5.44 -0.60
C PRO A 70 6.70 6.39 -1.54
N PHE A 71 5.37 6.39 -1.46
CA PHE A 71 4.60 7.48 -2.07
C PHE A 71 4.96 8.82 -1.44
N PRO A 72 5.10 9.90 -2.23
CA PRO A 72 5.39 11.23 -1.69
C PRO A 72 4.35 11.66 -0.64
N GLY A 73 4.82 12.20 0.48
CA GLY A 73 3.99 12.71 1.58
C GLY A 73 3.59 11.67 2.64
N VAL A 74 3.89 10.38 2.44
CA VAL A 74 3.46 9.33 3.38
C VAL A 74 4.17 9.45 4.73
N GLY A 75 5.46 9.75 4.74
CA GLY A 75 6.23 9.92 5.97
C GLY A 75 5.66 11.07 6.81
N GLU A 76 5.43 12.21 6.18
CA GLU A 76 4.86 13.42 6.79
C GLU A 76 3.44 13.17 7.34
N PHE A 77 2.66 12.30 6.70
CA PHE A 77 1.36 11.89 7.21
C PHE A 77 1.48 11.10 8.52
N PHE A 78 2.37 10.10 8.58
CA PHE A 78 2.57 9.31 9.78
C PHE A 78 3.22 10.12 10.91
N GLU A 79 4.19 10.98 10.59
CA GLU A 79 4.81 11.91 11.55
C GLU A 79 3.76 12.82 12.19
N GLU A 80 2.87 13.41 11.39
CA GLU A 80 1.80 14.26 11.90
C GLU A 80 0.81 13.47 12.77
N CYS A 81 0.50 12.21 12.42
CA CYS A 81 -0.28 11.32 13.28
C CYS A 81 0.41 11.11 14.64
N GLY A 82 1.72 10.83 14.62
CA GLY A 82 2.54 10.67 15.83
C GLY A 82 2.53 11.93 16.70
N ARG A 83 2.77 13.10 16.09
CA ARG A 83 2.79 14.41 16.75
C ARG A 83 1.45 14.77 17.40
N ARG A 84 0.34 14.33 16.81
CA ARG A 84 -1.03 14.49 17.37
C ARG A 84 -1.43 13.39 18.36
N GLY A 85 -0.57 12.41 18.60
CA GLY A 85 -0.88 11.26 19.46
C GLY A 85 -1.96 10.33 18.89
N LEU A 86 -2.18 10.34 17.58
CA LEU A 86 -3.17 9.50 16.91
C LEU A 86 -2.63 8.07 16.72
N PRO A 87 -3.37 7.03 17.14
CA PRO A 87 -3.04 5.66 16.79
C PRO A 87 -3.11 5.43 15.27
N VAL A 88 -1.96 5.13 14.68
CA VAL A 88 -1.82 4.71 13.27
C VAL A 88 -1.25 3.29 13.19
N TYR A 89 -1.82 2.48 12.29
CA TYR A 89 -1.45 1.09 12.06
C TYR A 89 -1.22 0.84 10.57
N VAL A 90 -0.23 0.02 10.24
CA VAL A 90 -0.09 -0.59 8.91
C VAL A 90 -0.79 -1.94 8.95
N ILE A 91 -1.82 -2.12 8.13
CA ILE A 91 -2.62 -3.35 8.10
C ILE A 91 -2.78 -3.72 6.63
N SER A 92 -2.10 -4.75 6.16
CA SER A 92 -2.15 -5.11 4.74
C SER A 92 -2.32 -6.60 4.52
N HIS A 93 -2.85 -6.95 3.35
CA HIS A 93 -2.98 -8.33 2.92
C HIS A 93 -1.74 -8.68 2.12
N LYS A 94 -0.96 -9.63 2.62
CA LYS A 94 0.27 -10.09 1.97
C LYS A 94 0.38 -11.58 2.24
N THR A 95 0.52 -12.39 1.19
CA THR A 95 0.84 -13.81 1.37
C THR A 95 2.23 -13.92 2.00
N ARG A 96 2.49 -14.97 2.78
CA ARG A 96 3.81 -15.15 3.38
C ARG A 96 4.88 -15.49 2.33
N LEU A 97 4.50 -16.33 1.36
CA LEU A 97 5.35 -16.73 0.25
C LEU A 97 4.75 -16.23 -1.08
N PRO A 98 5.57 -15.97 -2.09
CA PRO A 98 5.08 -15.60 -3.41
C PRO A 98 4.44 -16.80 -4.11
N VAL A 99 3.40 -16.52 -4.89
CA VAL A 99 2.70 -17.52 -5.72
C VAL A 99 3.64 -18.14 -6.75
N ARG A 100 4.52 -17.32 -7.33
CA ARG A 100 5.55 -17.72 -8.31
C ARG A 100 6.84 -16.95 -8.06
N GLY A 101 7.98 -17.57 -8.35
CA GLY A 101 9.31 -16.99 -8.17
C GLY A 101 10.01 -17.46 -6.89
N PRO A 102 11.12 -16.79 -6.52
CA PRO A 102 11.96 -17.20 -5.40
C PRO A 102 11.20 -17.26 -4.08
N GLN A 103 11.35 -18.36 -3.33
CA GLN A 103 10.66 -18.60 -2.07
C GLN A 103 11.30 -17.78 -0.94
N VAL A 104 10.92 -16.51 -0.87
CA VAL A 104 11.33 -15.58 0.20
C VAL A 104 10.12 -15.19 1.04
N ASP A 105 10.34 -14.92 2.32
CA ASP A 105 9.29 -14.44 3.22
C ASP A 105 8.95 -12.99 2.88
N LEU A 106 7.77 -12.78 2.31
CA LEU A 106 7.30 -11.48 1.85
C LEU A 106 6.93 -10.55 3.01
N HIS A 107 6.60 -11.10 4.19
CA HIS A 107 6.33 -10.29 5.38
C HIS A 107 7.63 -9.70 5.89
N GLU A 108 8.68 -10.52 6.01
CA GLU A 108 10.02 -10.04 6.39
C GLU A 108 10.57 -9.02 5.38
N ALA A 109 10.38 -9.26 4.08
CA ALA A 109 10.78 -8.30 3.05
C ALA A 109 10.10 -6.93 3.23
N ALA A 110 8.80 -6.91 3.52
CA ALA A 110 8.03 -5.69 3.78
C ALA A 110 8.42 -5.00 5.09
N ARG A 111 8.66 -5.75 6.17
CA ARG A 111 9.15 -5.20 7.45
C ARG A 111 10.52 -4.55 7.28
N GLY A 112 11.45 -5.24 6.61
CA GLY A 112 12.76 -4.70 6.30
C GLY A 112 12.68 -3.47 5.37
N TRP A 113 11.69 -3.40 4.47
CA TRP A 113 11.46 -2.20 3.67
C TRP A 113 11.04 -1.00 4.53
N LEU A 114 10.10 -1.19 5.46
CA LEU A 114 9.67 -0.14 6.40
C LEU A 114 10.85 0.37 7.25
N GLU A 115 11.66 -0.54 7.76
CA GLU A 115 12.86 -0.21 8.54
C GLU A 115 13.86 0.64 7.73
N ARG A 116 14.19 0.21 6.51
CA ARG A 116 15.13 0.95 5.64
C ARG A 116 14.65 2.34 5.25
N HIS A 117 13.35 2.56 5.19
CA HIS A 117 12.75 3.86 4.88
C HIS A 117 12.43 4.68 6.15
N GLY A 118 12.97 4.29 7.32
CA GLY A 118 12.90 5.10 8.53
C GLY A 118 11.53 5.12 9.22
N PHE A 119 10.58 4.24 8.85
CA PHE A 119 9.26 4.22 9.49
C PHE A 119 9.34 3.96 10.99
N HIS A 120 10.36 3.23 11.45
CA HIS A 120 10.57 2.93 12.86
C HIS A 120 11.44 3.95 13.61
N ASP A 121 11.97 4.97 12.93
CA ASP A 121 12.81 5.99 13.56
C ASP A 121 11.98 6.87 14.49
N ARG A 122 12.29 6.84 15.79
CA ARG A 122 11.60 7.60 16.83
C ARG A 122 11.77 9.11 16.71
N ALA A 123 12.84 9.56 16.06
CA ALA A 123 13.07 10.99 15.82
C ALA A 123 12.19 11.54 14.68
N GLY A 124 11.67 10.66 13.81
CA GLY A 124 10.74 10.97 12.73
C GLY A 124 9.40 10.25 12.91
N ILE A 125 9.08 9.35 11.98
CA ILE A 125 7.79 8.65 11.90
C ILE A 125 7.39 7.92 13.19
N GLY A 126 8.34 7.22 13.82
CA GLY A 126 8.14 6.58 15.12
C GLY A 126 7.08 5.48 15.15
N LEU A 127 6.76 4.84 14.02
CA LEU A 127 5.79 3.74 13.94
C LEU A 127 6.34 2.52 14.69
N PRO A 128 5.70 2.04 15.77
CA PRO A 128 6.18 0.85 16.47
C PRO A 128 6.02 -0.40 15.58
N PRO A 129 6.99 -1.34 15.55
CA PRO A 129 6.87 -2.60 14.79
C PRO A 129 5.61 -3.41 15.14
N GLN A 130 5.13 -3.30 16.39
CA GLN A 130 3.91 -3.94 16.87
C GLN A 130 2.62 -3.38 16.26
N ARG A 131 2.71 -2.24 15.54
CA ARG A 131 1.59 -1.65 14.80
C ARG A 131 1.60 -2.01 13.31
N VAL A 132 2.41 -2.99 12.90
CA VAL A 132 2.52 -3.47 11.52
C VAL A 132 2.00 -4.91 11.43
N PHE A 133 0.85 -5.06 10.77
CA PHE A 133 0.12 -6.32 10.63
C PHE A 133 0.02 -6.71 9.15
N PHE A 134 0.60 -7.86 8.81
CA PHE A 134 0.44 -8.50 7.51
C PHE A 134 -0.44 -9.74 7.67
N ALA A 135 -1.59 -9.73 7.00
CA ALA A 135 -2.56 -10.81 7.04
C ALA A 135 -2.49 -11.64 5.75
N GLU A 136 -2.49 -12.98 5.86
CA GLU A 136 -2.39 -13.87 4.70
C GLU A 136 -3.67 -13.97 3.88
N THR A 137 -4.80 -13.45 4.38
CA THR A 137 -6.07 -13.42 3.66
C THR A 137 -6.78 -12.08 3.80
N LYS A 138 -7.57 -11.69 2.80
CA LYS A 138 -8.41 -10.48 2.86
C LYS A 138 -9.40 -10.50 4.04
N PRO A 139 -10.07 -11.62 4.38
CA PRO A 139 -10.89 -11.71 5.59
C PRO A 139 -10.11 -11.46 6.88
N ALA A 140 -8.89 -12.00 7.01
CA ALA A 140 -8.04 -11.76 8.18
C ALA A 140 -7.61 -10.28 8.27
N LYS A 141 -7.29 -9.63 7.14
CA LYS A 141 -7.04 -8.18 7.08
C LYS A 141 -8.23 -7.39 7.62
N ARG A 142 -9.47 -7.70 7.17
CA ARG A 142 -10.68 -7.02 7.65
C ARG A 142 -10.94 -7.27 9.13
N ALA A 143 -10.73 -8.49 9.60
CA ALA A 143 -10.85 -8.82 11.02
C ALA A 143 -9.87 -7.98 11.85
N GLN A 144 -8.62 -7.82 11.39
CA GLN A 144 -7.61 -7.00 12.04
C GLN A 144 -8.03 -5.51 12.11
N ILE A 145 -8.56 -4.94 11.03
CA ILE A 145 -9.09 -3.57 10.99
C ILE A 145 -10.16 -3.37 12.07
N GLY A 146 -11.09 -4.33 12.19
CA GLY A 146 -12.16 -4.31 13.20
C GLY A 146 -11.65 -4.49 14.64
N GLN A 147 -10.72 -5.43 14.86
CA GLN A 147 -10.14 -5.71 16.19
C GLN A 147 -9.35 -4.53 16.75
N LEU A 148 -8.64 -3.80 15.88
CA LEU A 148 -7.93 -2.57 16.25
C LEU A 148 -8.85 -1.35 16.36
N GLN A 149 -10.15 -1.54 16.14
CA GLN A 149 -11.18 -0.50 16.19
C GLN A 149 -10.82 0.71 15.33
N CYS A 150 -10.30 0.45 14.12
CA CYS A 150 -9.98 1.51 13.17
C CYS A 150 -11.23 2.34 12.89
N THR A 151 -11.11 3.65 12.96
CA THR A 151 -12.18 4.59 12.57
C THR A 151 -12.08 4.98 11.12
N HIS A 152 -10.86 4.98 10.57
CA HIS A 152 -10.55 5.30 9.19
C HIS A 152 -9.63 4.22 8.63
N TYR A 153 -9.80 3.90 7.35
CA TYR A 153 -8.95 2.94 6.69
C TYR A 153 -8.62 3.40 5.26
N ILE A 154 -7.32 3.52 4.96
CA ILE A 154 -6.78 4.01 3.69
C ILE A 154 -6.24 2.82 2.88
N ASP A 155 -6.70 2.66 1.64
CA ASP A 155 -6.34 1.53 0.75
C ASP A 155 -6.43 1.98 -0.72
N ASP A 156 -5.63 1.38 -1.60
CA ASP A 156 -5.67 1.65 -3.04
C ASP A 156 -6.69 0.81 -3.80
N LEU A 157 -7.24 -0.26 -3.21
CA LEU A 157 -8.14 -1.19 -3.89
C LEU A 157 -9.62 -0.87 -3.64
N PRO A 158 -10.35 -0.32 -4.64
CA PRO A 158 -11.77 -0.04 -4.49
C PRO A 158 -12.58 -1.30 -4.19
N GLU A 159 -12.24 -2.43 -4.80
CA GLU A 159 -12.96 -3.68 -4.61
C GLU A 159 -12.84 -4.20 -3.17
N PHE A 160 -11.71 -3.99 -2.50
CA PHE A 160 -11.53 -4.35 -1.09
C PHE A 160 -12.39 -3.48 -0.18
N LEU A 161 -12.41 -2.16 -0.43
CA LEU A 161 -13.22 -1.20 0.29
C LEU A 161 -14.73 -1.38 0.05
N LEU A 162 -15.12 -1.98 -1.08
CA LEU A 162 -16.52 -2.29 -1.41
C LEU A 162 -17.01 -3.61 -0.85
N GLU A 163 -16.14 -4.48 -0.33
CA GLU A 163 -16.56 -5.81 0.14
C GLU A 163 -17.64 -5.71 1.24
N SER A 164 -18.67 -6.54 1.14
CA SER A 164 -19.80 -6.55 2.09
C SER A 164 -19.37 -6.85 3.53
N GLY A 165 -18.25 -7.58 3.69
CA GLY A 165 -17.66 -7.88 4.99
C GLY A 165 -16.71 -6.81 5.53
N PHE A 166 -16.66 -5.62 4.94
CA PHE A 166 -15.85 -4.50 5.47
C PHE A 166 -16.39 -4.04 6.83
N PRO A 167 -15.53 -3.79 7.84
CA PRO A 167 -15.99 -3.44 9.19
C PRO A 167 -16.93 -2.22 9.19
N ALA A 168 -18.07 -2.35 9.87
CA ALA A 168 -19.09 -1.31 9.97
C ALA A 168 -18.57 -0.10 10.76
N GLY A 169 -18.98 1.10 10.38
CA GLY A 169 -18.58 2.35 11.05
C GLY A 169 -17.17 2.84 10.72
N VAL A 170 -16.39 2.10 9.94
CA VAL A 170 -15.07 2.53 9.46
C VAL A 170 -15.25 3.41 8.23
N GLU A 171 -14.72 4.63 8.30
CA GLU A 171 -14.63 5.53 7.15
C GLU A 171 -13.59 4.99 6.17
N ARG A 172 -14.07 4.65 4.97
CA ARG A 172 -13.26 4.10 3.89
C ARG A 172 -12.67 5.25 3.09
N VAL A 173 -11.36 5.19 2.86
CA VAL A 173 -10.62 6.20 2.12
C VAL A 173 -9.85 5.51 1.01
N LEU A 174 -10.22 5.80 -0.24
CA LEU A 174 -9.50 5.33 -1.40
C LEU A 174 -8.28 6.22 -1.66
N PHE A 175 -7.10 5.62 -1.63
CA PHE A 175 -5.88 6.23 -2.13
C PHE A 175 -5.80 6.00 -3.64
N ASP A 176 -5.99 7.06 -4.42
CA ASP A 176 -6.09 7.01 -5.89
C ASP A 176 -5.12 8.02 -6.51
N PRO A 177 -3.80 7.79 -6.44
CA PRO A 177 -2.80 8.79 -6.80
C PRO A 177 -2.77 9.13 -8.28
N TRP A 178 -3.39 8.30 -9.12
CA TRP A 178 -3.50 8.50 -10.57
C TRP A 178 -4.90 8.93 -11.02
N ASP A 179 -5.81 9.27 -10.10
CA ASP A 179 -7.17 9.75 -10.37
C ASP A 179 -8.03 8.79 -11.24
N ARG A 180 -7.80 7.48 -11.13
CA ARG A 180 -8.43 6.44 -11.97
C ARG A 180 -9.90 6.17 -11.59
N HIS A 181 -10.32 6.56 -10.39
CA HIS A 181 -11.63 6.22 -9.82
C HIS A 181 -12.52 7.42 -9.51
N ALA A 182 -12.23 8.59 -10.09
CA ALA A 182 -13.04 9.80 -9.93
C ALA A 182 -14.53 9.56 -10.24
N GLY A 183 -15.40 9.81 -9.25
CA GLY A 183 -16.85 9.64 -9.37
C GLY A 183 -17.36 8.20 -9.46
N ARG A 184 -16.50 7.19 -9.27
CA ARG A 184 -16.84 5.76 -9.44
C ARG A 184 -17.08 5.00 -8.14
N VAL A 185 -16.80 5.62 -7.00
CA VAL A 185 -16.85 4.97 -5.69
C VAL A 185 -17.68 5.77 -4.67
N PRO A 186 -18.36 5.11 -3.72
CA PRO A 186 -19.24 5.77 -2.75
C PRO A 186 -18.50 6.31 -1.51
N PHE A 187 -17.19 6.11 -1.43
CA PHE A 187 -16.36 6.50 -0.28
C PHE A 187 -15.41 7.65 -0.61
N ARG A 188 -14.82 8.23 0.45
CA ARG A 188 -13.85 9.32 0.32
C ARG A 188 -12.68 8.86 -0.53
N ARG A 189 -12.15 9.77 -1.33
CA ARG A 189 -11.01 9.54 -2.21
C ARG A 189 -9.98 10.63 -2.03
N VAL A 190 -8.70 10.27 -2.07
CA VAL A 190 -7.56 11.16 -1.95
C VAL A 190 -6.53 10.80 -3.03
N THR A 191 -5.99 11.80 -3.72
CA THR A 191 -5.05 11.62 -4.83
C THR A 191 -3.59 11.80 -4.43
N SER A 192 -3.33 12.04 -3.14
CA SER A 192 -1.98 12.12 -2.57
C SER A 192 -2.04 12.01 -1.06
N TRP A 193 -0.90 11.72 -0.42
CA TRP A 193 -0.79 11.74 1.03
C TRP A 193 -0.97 13.14 1.61
N ASP A 194 -0.62 14.18 0.86
CA ASP A 194 -0.95 15.56 1.19
C ASP A 194 -2.45 15.82 1.25
N ALA A 195 -3.21 15.28 0.29
CA ALA A 195 -4.66 15.35 0.31
C ALA A 195 -5.24 14.54 1.48
N ALA A 196 -4.70 13.34 1.74
CA ALA A 196 -5.07 12.53 2.91
C ALA A 196 -4.84 13.29 4.22
N ARG A 197 -3.67 13.90 4.39
CA ARG A 197 -3.32 14.73 5.55
C ARG A 197 -4.28 15.90 5.74
N ARG A 198 -4.51 16.72 4.71
CA ARG A 198 -5.44 17.86 4.80
C ARG A 198 -6.86 17.43 5.14
N CYS A 199 -7.27 16.28 4.61
CA CYS A 199 -8.64 15.81 4.74
C CYS A 199 -8.92 15.11 6.07
N LEU A 200 -8.00 14.27 6.54
CA LEU A 200 -8.18 13.45 7.75
C LEU A 200 -7.64 14.14 8.99
N LEU A 201 -6.65 15.02 8.84
CA LEU A 201 -5.99 15.74 9.91
C LEU A 201 -6.17 17.27 9.75
N PRO A 202 -7.42 17.78 9.58
CA PRO A 202 -7.64 19.21 9.43
C PRO A 202 -7.17 19.95 10.70
N GLY A 203 -6.67 21.17 10.52
CA GLY A 203 -6.32 22.07 11.62
C GLY A 203 -5.10 21.63 12.45
N CYS A 204 -3.91 22.03 12.01
CA CYS A 204 -2.79 22.45 12.85
C CYS A 204 -1.91 23.34 11.97
N SER A 205 -2.44 24.50 11.58
CA SER A 205 -1.55 25.62 11.29
C SER A 205 -0.97 26.02 12.64
N SER A 206 0.30 25.71 12.87
CA SER A 206 1.09 26.40 13.88
C SER A 206 1.04 27.91 13.65
#